data_AF-X1VPK6-F1
#
_entry.id   AF-X1VPK6-F1
#
_cell.length_a   1.000
_cell.length_b   1.000
_cell.length_c   1.000
_cell.angle_alpha   90.00
_cell.angle_beta   90.00
_cell.angle_gamma   90.00
#
_symmetry.space_group_name_H-M   'P 1'
#
loop_
_entity.id
_entity.type
_entity.pdbx_description
1 polymer ?
#
loop_
_entity_poly.entity_id
_entity_poly.type
_entity_poly.pdbx_seq_one_letter_code
_entity_poly.pdbx_strand_id
1 'polypeptide(L)'
;DYPYLSSSANQIFDITVGIAASSAMSASSPISQQEKKINIYNQMAQVLAGHDHTGSIQLFDEDGNILAGGTKLRECYFFNFARLLSKDEIKKGSFSMELGNAVAFATANNTRLTITDAGAQNDFRVNSPAGEYGILSASAGEPAGVTSGLCGLIYYQAGIAVVTASVFRNVAKSDGKAEYNPTVVIYETGSSSVLFLT
;
A
#
# COMPACT_ATOMS: atom_id res chain seq x y z
N ASP A 1 -19.74 -22.83 18.69
CA ASP A 1 -19.76 -21.81 17.64
C ASP A 1 -18.69 -22.18 16.63
N TYR A 2 -19.06 -22.34 15.37
CA TYR A 2 -18.27 -23.05 14.35
C TYR A 2 -17.25 -22.06 13.71
N PRO A 3 -15.92 -22.20 13.92
CA PRO A 3 -14.93 -21.22 13.48
C PRO A 3 -14.37 -21.58 12.10
N TYR A 4 -15.25 -21.77 11.11
CA TYR A 4 -14.83 -22.02 9.74
C TYR A 4 -15.46 -20.97 8.85
N LEU A 5 -14.61 -20.23 8.14
CA LEU A 5 -15.03 -19.38 7.03
C LEU A 5 -15.75 -20.28 6.01
N SER A 6 -17.00 -19.97 5.69
CA SER A 6 -17.73 -20.64 4.61
C SER A 6 -16.88 -20.67 3.35
N SER A 7 -16.50 -21.87 2.88
CA SER A 7 -15.68 -22.05 1.67
C SER A 7 -16.41 -21.69 0.36
N SER A 8 -17.56 -21.04 0.46
CA SER A 8 -18.35 -20.47 -0.65
C SER A 8 -18.28 -18.94 -0.71
N ALA A 9 -17.57 -18.29 0.23
CA ALA A 9 -17.34 -16.85 0.15
C ALA A 9 -16.43 -16.54 -1.04
N ASN A 10 -16.89 -15.64 -1.92
CA ASN A 10 -16.06 -15.17 -3.02
C ASN A 10 -14.84 -14.43 -2.45
N GLN A 11 -13.67 -14.70 -3.02
CA GLN A 11 -12.48 -13.90 -2.77
C GLN A 11 -12.79 -12.43 -3.10
N ILE A 12 -12.52 -11.52 -2.16
CA ILE A 12 -12.88 -10.10 -2.30
C ILE A 12 -11.65 -9.26 -2.70
N PHE A 13 -10.47 -9.61 -2.22
CA PHE A 13 -9.21 -9.05 -2.66
C PHE A 13 -8.04 -9.95 -2.25
N ASP A 14 -6.89 -9.74 -2.88
CA ASP A 14 -5.60 -10.26 -2.45
C ASP A 14 -4.72 -9.14 -1.92
N ILE A 15 -3.87 -9.47 -0.94
CA ILE A 15 -2.82 -8.57 -0.45
C ILE A 15 -1.47 -9.20 -0.72
N THR A 16 -0.58 -8.45 -1.37
CA THR A 16 0.81 -8.84 -1.55
C THR A 16 1.73 -7.69 -1.17
N VAL A 17 2.95 -7.99 -0.71
CA VAL A 17 3.97 -6.98 -0.40
C VAL A 17 5.12 -7.06 -1.40
N GLY A 18 5.57 -5.89 -1.87
CA GLY A 18 6.77 -5.77 -2.69
C GLY A 18 7.65 -4.63 -2.19
N ILE A 19 8.96 -4.80 -2.40
CA ILE A 19 9.97 -3.79 -2.08
C ILE A 19 10.84 -3.54 -3.31
N ALA A 20 11.05 -2.29 -3.67
CA ALA A 20 11.97 -1.92 -4.75
C ALA A 20 13.39 -2.34 -4.38
N ALA A 21 14.19 -2.77 -5.36
CA ALA A 21 15.59 -3.15 -5.14
C ALA A 21 16.41 -2.00 -4.51
N SER A 22 16.01 -0.76 -4.75
CA SER A 22 16.66 0.43 -4.22
C SER A 22 16.19 0.82 -2.80
N SER A 23 15.18 0.15 -2.23
CA SER A 23 14.72 0.36 -0.84
C SER A 23 15.83 0.14 0.19
N ALA A 24 15.81 0.84 1.33
CA ALA A 24 16.69 0.51 2.45
C ALA A 24 16.37 -0.87 3.08
N MET A 25 15.13 -1.35 2.91
CA MET A 25 14.64 -2.65 3.39
C MET A 25 14.95 -3.80 2.42
N SER A 26 15.45 -3.52 1.21
CA SER A 26 15.81 -4.56 0.23
C SER A 26 17.10 -5.30 0.59
N ALA A 27 17.90 -4.74 1.50
CA ALA A 27 19.16 -5.30 2.00
C ALA A 27 19.14 -5.56 3.51
N SER A 28 17.98 -5.45 4.18
CA SER A 28 17.87 -5.62 5.63
C SER A 28 18.04 -7.09 6.05
N SER A 29 18.80 -7.34 7.12
CA SER A 29 18.99 -8.68 7.68
C SER A 29 17.94 -8.99 8.77
N PRO A 30 17.43 -10.25 8.88
CA PRO A 30 17.75 -11.40 8.04
C PRO A 30 17.03 -11.38 6.67
N ILE A 31 17.71 -11.86 5.64
CA ILE A 31 17.21 -11.94 4.25
C ILE A 31 16.22 -13.11 4.16
N SER A 32 14.93 -12.85 4.45
CA SER A 32 13.85 -13.81 4.18
C SER A 32 12.99 -13.30 3.03
N GLN A 33 12.96 -14.06 1.92
CA GLN A 33 12.12 -13.80 0.74
C GLN A 33 12.33 -12.43 0.05
N GLN A 34 13.44 -11.74 0.31
CA GLN A 34 13.70 -10.38 -0.20
C GLN A 34 13.73 -10.34 -1.74
N GLU A 35 14.37 -11.32 -2.38
CA GLU A 35 14.37 -11.48 -3.84
C GLU A 35 12.95 -11.64 -4.41
N LYS A 36 12.08 -12.40 -3.72
CA LYS A 36 10.69 -12.57 -4.14
C LYS A 36 9.92 -11.28 -4.01
N LYS A 37 10.11 -10.52 -2.92
CA LYS A 37 9.48 -9.20 -2.72
C LYS A 37 9.94 -8.18 -3.76
N ILE A 38 11.20 -8.25 -4.19
CA ILE A 38 11.72 -7.44 -5.30
C ILE A 38 11.06 -7.83 -6.62
N ASN A 39 10.95 -9.12 -6.90
CA ASN A 39 10.29 -9.61 -8.12
C ASN A 39 8.81 -9.20 -8.17
N ILE A 40 8.09 -9.30 -7.04
CA ILE A 40 6.71 -8.84 -6.93
C ILE A 40 6.61 -7.35 -7.22
N TYR A 41 7.45 -6.52 -6.58
CA TYR A 41 7.44 -5.09 -6.82
C TYR A 41 7.69 -4.77 -8.31
N ASN A 42 8.69 -5.41 -8.92
CA ASN A 42 9.02 -5.22 -10.32
C ASN A 42 7.87 -5.61 -11.25
N GLN A 43 7.21 -6.74 -11.00
CA GLN A 43 6.06 -7.17 -11.80
C GLN A 43 4.89 -6.20 -11.67
N MET A 44 4.56 -5.77 -10.45
CA MET A 44 3.48 -4.82 -10.22
C MET A 44 3.80 -3.45 -10.82
N ALA A 45 5.03 -2.98 -10.70
CA ALA A 45 5.49 -1.73 -11.29
C ALA A 45 5.45 -1.78 -12.83
N GLN A 46 5.84 -2.89 -13.45
CA GLN A 46 5.74 -3.06 -14.91
C GLN A 46 4.28 -3.02 -15.39
N VAL A 47 3.38 -3.71 -14.69
CA VAL A 47 1.97 -3.75 -15.06
C VAL A 47 1.29 -2.39 -14.87
N LEU A 48 1.62 -1.68 -13.78
CA LEU A 48 0.88 -0.49 -13.34
C LEU A 48 1.55 0.84 -13.72
N ALA A 49 2.86 0.95 -13.64
CA ALA A 49 3.60 2.19 -13.96
C ALA A 49 4.33 2.11 -15.30
N GLY A 50 4.63 0.91 -15.79
CA GLY A 50 5.29 0.69 -17.07
C GLY A 50 6.80 0.91 -17.00
N HIS A 51 7.36 1.52 -18.05
CA HIS A 51 8.78 1.79 -18.21
C HIS A 51 9.05 3.29 -18.27
N ASP A 52 10.22 3.69 -17.79
CA ASP A 52 10.71 5.05 -17.91
C ASP A 52 11.28 5.32 -19.32
N HIS A 53 11.72 6.56 -19.55
CA HIS A 53 12.31 6.99 -20.83
C HIS A 53 13.62 6.26 -21.20
N THR A 54 14.25 5.57 -20.25
CA THR A 54 15.47 4.75 -20.46
C THR A 54 15.14 3.29 -20.75
N GLY A 55 13.87 2.89 -20.66
CA GLY A 55 13.43 1.50 -20.77
C GLY A 55 13.52 0.71 -19.46
N SER A 56 13.93 1.34 -18.35
CA SER A 56 13.94 0.72 -17.02
C SER A 56 12.53 0.69 -16.43
N ILE A 57 12.30 -0.19 -15.44
CA ILE A 57 10.99 -0.27 -14.76
C ILE A 57 10.72 1.04 -14.01
N GLN A 58 9.57 1.67 -14.27
CA GLN A 58 9.17 2.89 -13.59
C GLN A 58 8.75 2.57 -12.16
N LEU A 59 9.38 3.19 -11.16
CA LEU A 59 8.90 3.14 -9.78
C LEU A 59 7.66 4.02 -9.61
N PHE A 60 6.81 3.67 -8.65
CA PHE A 60 5.62 4.45 -8.30
C PHE A 60 6.01 5.83 -7.76
N ASP A 61 5.50 6.88 -8.40
CA ASP A 61 5.60 8.27 -7.93
C ASP A 61 4.48 8.55 -6.93
N GLU A 62 4.83 8.96 -5.70
CA GLU A 62 3.87 9.25 -4.63
C GLU A 62 2.82 10.29 -5.05
N ASP A 63 3.23 11.28 -5.85
CA ASP A 63 2.40 12.36 -6.34
C ASP A 63 1.93 12.16 -7.79
N GLY A 64 2.25 11.02 -8.41
CA GLY A 64 1.93 10.72 -9.82
C GLY A 64 2.66 11.60 -10.85
N ASN A 65 3.69 12.36 -10.46
CA ASN A 65 4.43 13.24 -11.37
C ASN A 65 5.71 12.57 -11.89
N ILE A 66 5.57 11.82 -12.99
CA ILE A 66 6.67 11.06 -13.59
C ILE A 66 7.80 11.91 -14.20
N LEU A 67 7.57 13.22 -14.41
CA LEU A 67 8.50 14.10 -15.16
C LEU A 67 9.37 14.97 -14.26
N ALA A 68 8.86 15.41 -13.11
CA ALA A 68 9.58 16.38 -12.27
C ALA A 68 10.65 15.75 -11.36
N GLY A 69 10.64 14.43 -11.23
CA GLY A 69 11.38 13.76 -10.16
C GLY A 69 10.73 14.04 -8.80
N GLY A 70 10.56 13.00 -7.99
CA GLY A 70 9.82 13.10 -6.73
C GLY A 70 10.06 11.91 -5.82
N THR A 71 9.35 11.90 -4.69
CA THR A 71 9.36 10.78 -3.74
C THR A 71 8.78 9.54 -4.42
N LYS A 72 9.54 8.43 -4.36
CA LYS A 72 9.11 7.14 -4.90
C LYS A 72 8.58 6.25 -3.79
N LEU A 73 7.47 5.55 -4.04
CA LEU A 73 6.95 4.52 -3.14
C LEU A 73 7.74 3.24 -3.36
N ARG A 74 8.71 2.97 -2.47
CA ARG A 74 9.64 1.84 -2.62
C ARG A 74 9.17 0.59 -1.89
N GLU A 75 8.45 0.74 -0.80
CA GLU A 75 7.88 -0.36 -0.03
C GLU A 75 6.36 -0.26 -0.13
N CYS A 76 5.73 -1.20 -0.80
CA CYS A 76 4.32 -1.13 -1.14
C CYS A 76 3.57 -2.42 -0.79
N TYR A 77 2.37 -2.25 -0.26
CA TYR A 77 1.32 -3.25 -0.24
C TYR A 77 0.43 -3.06 -1.46
N PHE A 78 0.16 -4.16 -2.14
CA PHE A 78 -0.69 -4.24 -3.31
C PHE A 78 -1.98 -4.93 -2.93
N PHE A 79 -3.09 -4.20 -3.01
CA PHE A 79 -4.44 -4.72 -2.80
C PHE A 79 -5.07 -4.93 -4.18
N ASN A 80 -5.24 -6.19 -4.57
CA ASN A 80 -5.87 -6.55 -5.84
C ASN A 80 -7.33 -6.91 -5.59
N PHE A 81 -8.26 -6.03 -5.95
CA PHE A 81 -9.68 -6.23 -5.74
C PHE A 81 -10.25 -7.22 -6.76
N ALA A 82 -11.03 -8.16 -6.26
CA ALA A 82 -11.69 -9.13 -7.12
C ALA A 82 -12.65 -8.43 -8.09
N ARG A 83 -12.74 -8.98 -9.31
CA ARG A 83 -13.57 -8.44 -10.40
C ARG A 83 -15.07 -8.33 -10.03
N LEU A 84 -15.56 -8.99 -8.99
CA LEU A 84 -16.93 -8.79 -8.51
C LEU A 84 -17.15 -7.37 -7.96
N LEU A 85 -16.12 -6.75 -7.37
CA LEU A 85 -16.16 -5.38 -6.87
C LEU A 85 -15.72 -4.36 -7.91
N SER A 86 -14.73 -4.70 -8.73
CA SER A 86 -14.11 -3.80 -9.72
C SER A 86 -14.62 -4.04 -11.15
N LYS A 87 -15.74 -4.76 -11.34
CA LYS A 87 -16.21 -5.21 -12.67
C LYS A 87 -16.31 -4.07 -13.67
N ASP A 88 -16.87 -2.95 -13.23
CA ASP A 88 -17.12 -1.75 -14.01
C ASP A 88 -16.18 -0.61 -13.58
N GLU A 89 -14.99 -0.99 -13.07
CA GLU A 89 -13.98 -0.10 -12.50
C GLU A 89 -14.36 0.47 -11.12
N ILE A 90 -13.35 0.86 -10.34
CA ILE A 90 -13.59 1.57 -9.08
C ILE A 90 -13.97 3.01 -9.42
N LYS A 91 -15.10 3.49 -8.89
CA LYS A 91 -15.53 4.87 -9.12
C LYS A 91 -14.52 5.84 -8.49
N LYS A 92 -13.99 6.76 -9.30
CA LYS A 92 -13.07 7.82 -8.86
C LYS A 92 -13.65 8.66 -7.74
N GLY A 93 -12.83 8.93 -6.73
CA GLY A 93 -13.15 9.71 -5.55
C GLY A 93 -14.18 9.06 -4.63
N SER A 94 -14.35 7.73 -4.72
CA SER A 94 -15.22 6.96 -3.82
C SER A 94 -14.48 5.87 -3.06
N PHE A 95 -13.18 5.71 -3.30
CA PHE A 95 -12.37 4.71 -2.61
C PHE A 95 -12.08 5.18 -1.19
N SER A 96 -12.36 4.32 -0.22
CA SER A 96 -12.03 4.53 1.18
C SER A 96 -11.66 3.21 1.83
N MET A 97 -10.55 3.19 2.56
CA MET A 97 -10.03 2.02 3.28
C MET A 97 -9.62 2.45 4.69
N GLU A 98 -10.04 1.72 5.71
CA GLU A 98 -9.56 1.94 7.08
C GLU A 98 -8.54 0.87 7.47
N LEU A 99 -7.42 1.30 8.03
CA LEU A 99 -6.38 0.43 8.56
C LEU A 99 -6.26 0.64 10.06
N GLY A 100 -6.20 -0.44 10.83
CA GLY A 100 -5.81 -0.38 12.24
C GLY A 100 -4.38 0.14 12.36
N ASN A 101 -4.18 1.19 13.16
CA ASN A 101 -2.90 1.87 13.30
C ASN A 101 -2.45 1.98 14.77
N ALA A 102 -2.94 1.09 15.64
CA ALA A 102 -2.43 1.03 17.00
C ALA A 102 -1.16 0.19 17.08
N VAL A 103 -0.24 0.56 17.98
CA VAL A 103 1.03 -0.15 18.20
C VAL A 103 0.88 -1.57 18.74
N ALA A 104 -0.23 -1.86 19.43
CA ALA A 104 -0.47 -3.14 20.09
C ALA A 104 -1.39 -4.02 19.24
N PHE A 105 -0.91 -5.22 18.92
CA PHE A 105 -1.65 -6.21 18.12
C PHE A 105 -3.06 -6.48 18.66
N ALA A 106 -3.18 -6.69 19.98
CA ALA A 106 -4.47 -6.97 20.64
C ALA A 106 -5.48 -5.81 20.54
N THR A 107 -5.01 -4.59 20.26
CA THR A 107 -5.84 -3.39 20.15
C THR A 107 -5.59 -2.65 18.83
N ALA A 108 -5.18 -3.37 17.77
CA ALA A 108 -4.75 -2.79 16.49
C ALA A 108 -5.76 -1.80 15.90
N ASN A 109 -7.06 -2.01 16.16
CA ASN A 109 -8.18 -1.23 15.64
C ASN A 109 -8.67 -0.08 16.55
N ASN A 110 -8.02 0.17 17.69
CA ASN A 110 -8.38 1.27 18.60
C ASN A 110 -8.16 2.65 17.96
N THR A 111 -7.14 2.75 17.11
CA THR A 111 -6.92 3.88 16.21
C THR A 111 -7.01 3.37 14.79
N ARG A 112 -7.65 4.16 13.92
CA ARG A 112 -7.80 3.83 12.51
C ARG A 112 -7.25 4.95 11.66
N LEU A 113 -6.54 4.57 10.61
CA LEU A 113 -6.09 5.44 9.54
C LEU A 113 -7.02 5.25 8.36
N THR A 114 -7.71 6.31 7.94
CA THR A 114 -8.59 6.25 6.77
C THR A 114 -7.82 6.72 5.55
N ILE A 115 -7.70 5.88 4.53
CA ILE A 115 -7.07 6.17 3.25
C ILE A 115 -8.16 6.43 2.22
N THR A 116 -8.09 7.55 1.51
CA THR A 116 -9.11 7.96 0.52
C THR A 116 -8.48 8.51 -0.75
N ASP A 117 -9.20 8.44 -1.86
CA ASP A 117 -8.85 9.11 -3.12
C ASP A 117 -9.58 10.46 -3.29
N ALA A 118 -9.69 11.22 -2.19
CA ALA A 118 -10.42 12.48 -2.17
C ALA A 118 -9.94 13.45 -3.26
N GLY A 119 -10.86 13.96 -4.08
CA GLY A 119 -10.57 14.88 -5.18
C GLY A 119 -10.23 14.22 -6.51
N ALA A 120 -10.12 12.89 -6.57
CA ALA A 120 -9.75 12.17 -7.79
C ALA A 120 -10.79 12.21 -8.92
N GLN A 121 -11.97 12.82 -8.69
CA GLN A 121 -12.90 13.16 -9.78
C GLN A 121 -12.31 14.20 -10.74
N ASN A 122 -11.41 15.06 -10.23
CA ASN A 122 -10.81 16.17 -10.98
C ASN A 122 -9.28 16.08 -11.03
N ASP A 123 -8.63 15.41 -10.08
CA ASP A 123 -7.17 15.21 -10.05
C ASP A 123 -6.83 13.72 -10.13
N PHE A 124 -6.76 13.22 -11.35
CA PHE A 124 -6.32 11.87 -11.67
C PHE A 124 -5.27 11.93 -12.80
N ARG A 125 -4.53 10.84 -12.95
CA ARG A 125 -3.46 10.73 -13.94
C ARG A 125 -3.79 9.69 -14.98
N VAL A 126 -3.32 9.94 -16.20
CA VAL A 126 -3.60 9.15 -17.42
C VAL A 126 -2.33 8.62 -18.07
N ASN A 127 -1.19 8.73 -17.38
CA ASN A 127 0.14 8.38 -17.86
C ASN A 127 0.56 6.96 -17.46
N SER A 128 -0.40 6.04 -17.30
CA SER A 128 -0.16 4.65 -16.93
C SER A 128 -0.71 3.69 -17.99
N PRO A 129 -0.03 2.55 -18.25
CA PRO A 129 -0.57 1.49 -19.12
C PRO A 129 -1.78 0.76 -18.51
N ALA A 130 -1.96 0.83 -17.20
CA ALA A 130 -3.06 0.19 -16.47
C ALA A 130 -4.32 1.06 -16.38
N GLY A 131 -4.38 2.13 -17.17
CA GLY A 131 -5.49 3.08 -17.20
C GLY A 131 -5.24 4.28 -16.31
N GLU A 132 -6.32 4.82 -15.77
CA GLU A 132 -6.31 6.02 -14.96
C GLU A 132 -6.07 5.67 -13.50
N TYR A 133 -5.36 6.55 -12.80
CA TYR A 133 -5.12 6.36 -11.38
C TYR A 133 -5.26 7.65 -10.58
N GLY A 134 -5.70 7.49 -9.34
CA GLY A 134 -5.80 8.55 -8.35
C GLY A 134 -4.70 8.45 -7.31
N ILE A 135 -4.46 9.56 -6.64
CA ILE A 135 -3.53 9.62 -5.51
C ILE A 135 -4.31 9.33 -4.24
N LEU A 136 -3.81 8.41 -3.42
CA LEU A 136 -4.38 8.09 -2.13
C LEU A 136 -3.78 8.99 -1.06
N SER A 137 -4.63 9.54 -0.22
CA SER A 137 -4.26 10.33 0.95
C SER A 137 -4.80 9.71 2.22
N ALA A 138 -4.01 9.78 3.29
CA ALA A 138 -4.42 9.34 4.60
C ALA A 138 -5.06 10.50 5.39
N SER A 139 -6.11 10.20 6.15
CA SER A 139 -6.76 11.12 7.07
C SER A 139 -5.74 11.73 8.04
N ALA A 140 -5.90 13.02 8.36
CA ALA A 140 -5.05 13.70 9.33
C ALA A 140 -5.07 12.96 10.68
N GLY A 141 -3.97 12.26 10.95
CA GLY A 141 -3.79 11.34 12.06
C GLY A 141 -2.58 10.51 11.70
N GLU A 142 -1.50 10.71 12.45
CA GLU A 142 -0.22 10.00 12.36
C GLU A 142 -0.38 8.58 11.77
N PRO A 143 0.46 8.20 10.80
CA PRO A 143 1.85 8.00 11.14
C PRO A 143 2.76 9.09 10.58
N ALA A 144 3.71 9.55 11.40
CA ALA A 144 4.81 10.48 11.08
C ALA A 144 5.78 9.98 9.97
N GLY A 145 5.34 9.05 9.12
CA GLY A 145 6.00 8.66 7.88
C GLY A 145 5.34 9.05 6.58
N VAL A 146 4.14 9.62 6.63
CA VAL A 146 3.46 10.14 5.46
C VAL A 146 3.73 11.64 5.37
N THR A 147 4.91 12.01 4.86
CA THR A 147 5.45 13.40 4.87
C THR A 147 4.56 14.39 4.09
N SER A 148 3.72 13.89 3.18
CA SER A 148 2.83 14.69 2.31
C SER A 148 1.33 14.41 2.58
N GLY A 149 1.00 13.53 3.53
CA GLY A 149 -0.36 12.96 3.64
C GLY A 149 -0.73 12.00 2.50
N LEU A 150 0.07 11.94 1.42
CA LEU A 150 -0.05 11.01 0.31
C LEU A 150 0.52 9.65 0.69
N CYS A 151 -0.25 8.59 0.50
CA CYS A 151 0.09 7.27 1.02
C CYS A 151 -0.07 6.15 -0.02
N GLY A 152 -0.29 6.49 -1.29
CA GLY A 152 -0.48 5.46 -2.30
C GLY A 152 -1.09 5.94 -3.59
N LEU A 153 -1.42 4.98 -4.44
CA LEU A 153 -2.07 5.16 -5.74
C LEU A 153 -3.19 4.14 -5.88
N ILE A 154 -4.28 4.50 -6.55
CA ILE A 154 -5.37 3.58 -6.90
C ILE A 154 -5.55 3.54 -8.41
N TYR A 155 -5.41 2.36 -9.02
CA TYR A 155 -5.63 2.14 -10.45
C TYR A 155 -7.06 1.64 -10.66
N TYR A 156 -7.91 2.50 -11.22
CA TYR A 156 -9.37 2.29 -11.23
C TYR A 156 -9.79 1.13 -12.12
N GLN A 157 -9.20 1.05 -13.32
CA GLN A 157 -9.43 0.01 -14.31
C GLN A 157 -8.84 -1.33 -13.89
N ALA A 158 -7.63 -1.31 -13.32
CA ALA A 158 -6.97 -2.51 -12.85
C ALA A 158 -7.58 -3.07 -11.58
N GLY A 159 -8.30 -2.24 -10.79
CA GLY A 159 -8.81 -2.63 -9.49
C GLY A 159 -7.69 -2.89 -8.49
N ILE A 160 -6.59 -2.12 -8.55
CA ILE A 160 -5.42 -2.32 -7.69
C ILE A 160 -5.08 -1.04 -6.91
N ALA A 161 -5.05 -1.14 -5.58
CA ALA A 161 -4.49 -0.09 -4.73
C ALA A 161 -3.05 -0.42 -4.35
N VAL A 162 -2.16 0.55 -4.52
CA VAL A 162 -0.76 0.51 -4.11
C VAL A 162 -0.63 1.42 -2.89
N VAL A 163 -0.38 0.86 -1.72
CA VAL A 163 -0.28 1.63 -0.46
C VAL A 163 1.13 1.51 0.08
N THR A 164 1.75 2.63 0.46
CA THR A 164 3.11 2.61 1.04
C THR A 164 3.11 1.89 2.38
N ALA A 165 4.17 1.12 2.68
CA ALA A 165 4.35 0.51 3.99
C ALA A 165 4.54 1.54 5.12
N SER A 166 4.86 2.80 4.78
CA SER A 166 5.00 3.86 5.78
C SER A 166 3.69 4.21 6.51
N VAL A 167 2.53 3.76 6.00
CA VAL A 167 1.23 3.85 6.70
C VAL A 167 1.17 3.08 8.01
N PHE A 168 2.12 2.17 8.26
CA PHE A 168 2.23 1.42 9.52
C PHE A 168 3.39 1.93 10.41
N ARG A 169 4.03 3.04 10.05
CA ARG A 169 5.22 3.55 10.74
C ARG A 169 4.85 4.33 12.00
N ASN A 170 4.93 3.67 13.15
CA ASN A 170 4.78 4.34 14.43
C ASN A 170 6.07 5.11 14.81
N VAL A 171 6.00 6.43 14.90
CA VAL A 171 7.06 7.22 15.55
C VAL A 171 6.71 7.30 17.03
N ALA A 172 7.53 6.68 17.88
CA ALA A 172 7.42 6.89 19.31
C ALA A 172 7.78 8.35 19.61
N LYS A 173 6.83 9.12 20.17
CA LYS A 173 7.15 10.45 20.72
C LYS A 173 7.75 10.23 22.11
N SER A 174 9.08 10.10 22.19
CA SER A 174 9.82 10.34 23.43
C SER A 174 10.29 11.80 23.42
N ASP A 175 9.85 12.56 24.42
CA ASP A 175 10.26 13.93 24.76
C ASP A 175 10.90 14.78 23.63
N GLY A 176 10.06 15.22 22.68
CA GLY A 176 10.45 16.24 21.68
C GLY A 176 11.49 15.81 20.65
N LYS A 177 11.85 14.53 20.56
CA LYS A 177 12.65 13.97 19.46
C LYS A 177 11.86 12.82 18.84
N ALA A 178 11.67 12.87 17.51
CA ALA A 178 11.11 11.76 16.78
C ALA A 178 12.10 10.59 16.88
N GLU A 179 11.90 9.71 17.86
CA GLU A 179 12.73 8.53 18.03
C GLU A 179 12.22 7.49 17.03
N TYR A 180 13.08 7.19 16.05
CA TYR A 180 12.84 6.16 15.06
C TYR A 180 12.77 4.81 15.78
N ASN A 181 11.57 4.25 15.92
CA ASN A 181 11.41 2.86 16.34
C ASN A 181 11.16 2.01 15.08
N PRO A 182 12.18 1.36 14.49
CA PRO A 182 12.03 0.52 13.30
C PRO A 182 11.18 -0.72 13.52
N THR A 183 10.73 -0.96 14.76
CA THR A 183 10.14 -2.24 15.14
C THR A 183 8.67 -2.31 14.76
N VAL A 184 8.37 -2.40 13.46
CA VAL A 184 7.15 -3.06 12.99
C VAL A 184 7.40 -4.56 13.09
N VAL A 185 7.03 -5.17 14.22
CA VAL A 185 7.08 -6.63 14.36
C VAL A 185 5.95 -7.22 13.52
N ILE A 186 6.26 -7.63 12.30
CA ILE A 186 5.40 -8.56 11.56
C ILE A 186 5.65 -9.93 12.19
N TYR A 187 4.74 -10.39 13.04
CA TYR A 187 4.79 -11.76 13.56
C TYR A 187 4.45 -12.73 12.41
N GLU A 188 5.47 -13.28 11.74
CA GLU A 188 5.33 -14.56 11.05
C GLU A 188 5.45 -15.67 12.11
N THR A 189 4.36 -16.00 12.78
CA THR A 189 4.23 -17.35 13.35
C THR A 189 3.89 -18.28 12.21
N GLY A 190 4.81 -19.20 11.91
CA GLY A 190 4.58 -20.29 10.97
C GLY A 190 3.24 -20.97 11.22
N SER A 191 2.53 -21.21 10.12
CA SER A 191 1.15 -21.73 10.03
C SER A 191 0.03 -20.77 10.46
N SER A 192 -0.72 -20.35 9.44
CA SER A 192 -2.06 -19.75 9.50
C SER A 192 -2.14 -18.24 9.77
N SER A 193 -2.09 -17.47 8.68
CA SER A 193 -2.50 -16.07 8.62
C SER A 193 -4.04 -15.97 8.67
N VAL A 194 -4.56 -15.33 9.72
CA VAL A 194 -5.97 -14.87 9.78
C VAL A 194 -5.95 -13.37 10.08
N LEU A 195 -6.28 -12.56 9.08
CA LEU A 195 -6.62 -11.15 9.25
C LEU A 195 -8.13 -11.08 9.48
N PHE A 196 -8.55 -10.66 10.67
CA PHE A 196 -9.95 -10.36 10.92
C PHE A 196 -10.26 -8.95 10.41
N LEU A 197 -10.97 -8.88 9.30
CA LEU A 197 -11.77 -7.71 8.93
C LEU A 197 -13.18 -7.94 9.50
N THR A 198 -13.58 -7.13 10.47
CA THR A 198 -14.98 -7.04 10.91
C THR A 198 -15.78 -6.22 9.92
#